data_AF-A0A1I4N2K0-F1
#
_entry.id   AF-A0A1I4N2K0-F1
#
_cell.length_a   1.000
_cell.length_b   1.000
_cell.length_c   1.000
_cell.angle_alpha   90.00
_cell.angle_beta   90.00
_cell.angle_gamma   90.00
#
_symmetry.space_group_name_H-M   'P 1'
#
loop_
_entity.id
_entity.type
_entity.pdbx_description
1 polymer ?
#
loop_
_entity_poly.entity_id
_entity_poly.type
_entity_poly.pdbx_seq_one_letter_code
_entity_poly.pdbx_strand_id
1 'polypeptide(L)'
;MKADYEQIDQLVAREQILKMVPGRELDKQVAAEVMKWEDTGFGNSTFWDSNRRLRMLRGLGNTRKFNPSTDISEAWEVVEALKRKGLYMAFAMNRDTYNFSVWDSNGIELIIDWVRCKTAQEAICKAALLAVLGAE
;
A
#
# COMPACT_ATOMS: atom_id res chain seq x y z
N MET A 1 12.13 14.64 25.38
CA MET A 1 10.68 14.34 25.46
C MET A 1 10.01 14.61 24.10
N LYS A 2 10.47 13.92 23.05
CA LYS A 2 9.95 14.00 21.67
C LYS A 2 9.59 12.61 21.11
N ALA A 3 10.28 11.57 21.60
CA ALA A 3 10.05 10.18 21.21
C ALA A 3 8.61 9.68 21.48
N ASP A 4 7.94 10.19 22.52
CA ASP A 4 6.61 9.68 22.91
C ASP A 4 5.49 10.14 21.96
N TYR A 5 5.61 11.32 21.33
CA TYR A 5 4.56 11.85 20.44
C TYR A 5 4.62 11.25 19.03
N GLU A 6 5.81 11.10 18.45
CA GLU A 6 6.00 10.47 17.13
C GLU A 6 5.56 8.99 17.13
N GLN A 7 5.84 8.26 18.22
CA GLN A 7 5.36 6.88 18.37
C GLN A 7 3.84 6.78 18.50
N ILE A 8 3.18 7.74 19.17
CA ILE A 8 1.72 7.77 19.27
C ILE A 8 1.10 8.02 17.89
N ASP A 9 1.64 8.96 17.11
CA ASP A 9 1.12 9.27 15.77
C ASP A 9 1.28 8.09 14.80
N GLN A 10 2.41 7.36 14.87
CA GLN A 10 2.64 6.14 14.09
C GLN A 10 1.68 5.00 14.50
N LEU A 11 1.40 4.84 15.79
CA LEU A 11 0.45 3.83 16.30
C LEU A 11 -0.99 4.13 15.83
N VAL A 12 -1.39 5.40 15.88
CA VAL A 12 -2.70 5.85 15.40
C VAL A 12 -2.84 5.59 13.89
N ALA A 13 -1.81 5.92 13.10
CA ALA A 13 -1.79 5.66 11.67
C ALA A 13 -1.88 4.15 11.35
N ARG A 14 -1.15 3.30 12.09
CA ARG A 14 -1.22 1.85 11.93
C ARG A 14 -2.63 1.31 12.17
N GLU A 15 -3.26 1.69 13.28
CA GLU A 15 -4.61 1.23 13.58
C GLU A 15 -5.64 1.67 12.54
N GLN A 16 -5.52 2.89 12.04
CA GLN A 16 -6.39 3.40 10.98
C GLN A 16 -6.27 2.53 9.73
N ILE A 17 -5.06 2.25 9.26
CA ILE A 17 -4.80 1.40 8.08
C ILE A 17 -5.38 0.00 8.27
N LEU A 18 -5.19 -0.61 9.43
CA LEU A 18 -5.71 -1.94 9.72
C LEU A 18 -7.24 -1.99 9.75
N LYS A 19 -7.90 -0.90 10.16
CA LYS A 19 -9.37 -0.78 10.18
C LYS A 19 -9.97 -0.38 8.82
N MET A 20 -9.17 0.01 7.83
CA MET A 20 -9.67 0.36 6.50
C MET A 20 -10.34 -0.85 5.83
N VAL A 21 -11.51 -0.62 5.24
CA VAL A 21 -12.22 -1.63 4.45
C VAL A 21 -11.66 -1.62 3.02
N PRO A 22 -11.51 -2.78 2.36
CA PRO A 22 -11.18 -2.84 0.93
C PRO A 22 -12.09 -1.95 0.09
N GLY A 23 -11.50 -1.26 -0.89
CA GLY A 23 -12.16 -0.34 -1.80
C GLY A 23 -11.43 1.01 -1.90
N ARG A 24 -12.17 1.99 -2.41
CA ARG A 24 -11.63 3.26 -2.93
C ARG A 24 -10.60 3.94 -2.04
N GLU A 25 -10.87 4.08 -0.74
CA GLU A 25 -9.98 4.82 0.16
C GLU A 25 -8.67 4.06 0.42
N LEU A 26 -8.73 2.73 0.58
CA LEU A 26 -7.53 1.91 0.75
C LEU A 26 -6.70 1.91 -0.54
N ASP A 27 -7.36 1.73 -1.69
CA ASP A 27 -6.72 1.74 -3.01
C ASP A 27 -6.06 3.08 -3.32
N LYS A 28 -6.70 4.18 -2.92
CA LYS A 28 -6.17 5.54 -3.04
C LYS A 28 -4.89 5.72 -2.24
N GLN A 29 -4.87 5.26 -0.98
CA GLN A 29 -3.66 5.34 -0.17
C GLN A 29 -2.54 4.50 -0.77
N VAL A 30 -2.83 3.28 -1.23
CA VAL A 30 -1.82 2.42 -1.89
C VAL A 30 -1.24 3.09 -3.14
N ALA A 31 -2.10 3.67 -3.99
CA ALA A 31 -1.67 4.40 -5.17
C ALA A 31 -0.77 5.59 -4.80
N ALA A 32 -1.20 6.40 -3.83
CA ALA A 32 -0.46 7.58 -3.40
C ALA A 32 0.88 7.24 -2.74
N GLU A 33 0.89 6.30 -1.79
CA GLU A 33 2.04 6.08 -0.92
C GLU A 33 2.99 5.00 -1.43
N VAL A 34 2.46 3.88 -1.88
CA VAL A 34 3.28 2.77 -2.34
C VAL A 34 3.73 3.00 -3.78
N MET A 35 2.78 3.32 -4.65
CA MET A 35 3.03 3.51 -6.08
C MET A 35 3.57 4.90 -6.44
N LYS A 36 3.37 5.90 -5.55
CA LYS A 36 3.68 7.32 -5.79
C LYS A 36 2.96 7.87 -7.03
N TRP A 37 1.70 7.47 -7.21
CA TRP A 37 0.80 7.92 -8.27
C TRP A 37 -0.08 9.07 -7.78
N GLU A 38 -0.45 9.98 -8.67
CA GLU A 38 -1.36 11.08 -8.35
C GLU A 38 -2.81 10.74 -8.78
N ASP A 39 -3.78 11.16 -7.97
CA ASP A 39 -5.20 11.17 -8.37
C ASP A 39 -5.37 12.17 -9.51
N THR A 40 -5.96 11.73 -10.61
CA THR A 40 -6.18 12.59 -11.78
C THR A 40 -7.44 13.44 -11.68
N GLY A 41 -8.30 13.21 -10.68
CA GLY A 41 -9.46 14.07 -10.38
C GLY A 41 -10.53 14.13 -11.47
N PHE A 42 -10.49 13.26 -12.47
CA PHE A 42 -11.51 13.19 -13.52
C PHE A 42 -12.73 12.38 -13.06
N GLY A 43 -13.71 13.08 -12.49
CA GLY A 43 -15.04 12.55 -12.17
C GLY A 43 -15.10 11.60 -10.96
N ASN A 44 -16.15 10.78 -10.87
CA ASN A 44 -16.38 9.80 -9.80
C ASN A 44 -15.54 8.50 -9.93
N SER A 45 -14.54 8.48 -10.81
CA SER A 45 -13.78 7.29 -11.20
C SER A 45 -12.34 7.32 -10.68
N THR A 46 -11.87 6.20 -10.11
CA THR A 46 -10.53 5.98 -9.56
C THR A 46 -9.48 5.82 -10.67
N PHE A 47 -9.06 6.92 -11.28
CA PHE A 47 -8.02 6.95 -12.31
C PHE A 47 -6.71 7.50 -11.76
N TRP A 48 -5.64 6.72 -11.91
CA TRP A 48 -4.32 7.04 -11.35
C TRP A 48 -3.30 7.23 -12.47
N ASP A 49 -2.40 8.20 -12.28
CA ASP A 49 -1.32 8.50 -13.23
C ASP A 49 0.04 8.15 -12.65
N SER A 50 0.77 7.30 -13.37
CA SER A 50 2.12 6.87 -13.02
C SER A 50 3.21 7.87 -13.42
N ASN A 51 2.88 8.95 -14.15
CA ASN A 51 3.87 9.85 -14.71
C ASN A 51 3.44 11.33 -14.71
N ARG A 52 3.64 11.99 -13.57
CA ARG A 52 3.42 13.44 -13.35
C ARG A 52 3.94 14.34 -14.47
N ARG A 53 5.10 13.99 -15.06
CA ARG A 53 5.78 14.79 -16.08
C ARG A 53 5.09 14.68 -17.44
N LEU A 54 4.52 13.53 -17.78
CA LEU A 54 3.80 13.32 -19.04
C LEU A 54 2.40 13.93 -19.03
N ARG A 55 1.73 13.96 -17.87
CA ARG A 55 0.43 14.66 -17.70
C ARG A 55 0.53 16.12 -18.09
N MET A 56 1.54 16.82 -17.56
CA MET A 56 1.79 18.24 -17.83
C MET A 56 2.27 18.48 -19.27
N LEU A 57 3.04 17.57 -19.85
CA LEU A 57 3.63 17.80 -21.16
C LEU A 57 2.68 17.49 -22.33
N ARG A 58 1.68 16.63 -22.18
CA ARG A 58 0.84 16.21 -23.32
C ARG A 58 -0.62 15.81 -23.03
N GLY A 59 -1.10 15.85 -21.79
CA GLY A 59 -2.42 15.25 -21.48
C GLY A 59 -2.49 13.74 -21.78
N LEU A 60 -1.32 13.09 -21.94
CA LEU A 60 -1.15 11.66 -22.24
C LEU A 60 -0.96 10.85 -20.94
N GLY A 61 -1.56 11.29 -19.84
CA GLY A 61 -1.59 10.49 -18.62
C GLY A 61 -2.28 9.17 -18.91
N ASN A 62 -1.62 8.05 -18.61
CA ASN A 62 -2.22 6.73 -18.82
C ASN A 62 -3.15 6.45 -17.62
N THR A 63 -4.33 7.06 -17.65
CA THR A 63 -5.34 6.90 -16.61
C THR A 63 -5.89 5.50 -16.68
N ARG A 64 -5.60 4.69 -15.65
CA ARG A 64 -6.23 3.38 -15.50
C ARG A 64 -6.93 3.26 -14.16
N LYS A 65 -7.97 2.43 -14.14
CA LYS A 65 -8.58 1.97 -12.90
C LYS A 65 -7.54 1.15 -12.14
N PHE A 66 -7.48 1.33 -10.82
CA PHE A 66 -6.59 0.58 -9.93
C PHE A 66 -7.32 0.38 -8.61
N ASN A 67 -7.65 -0.87 -8.30
CA ASN A 67 -8.38 -1.35 -7.14
C ASN A 67 -7.64 -2.54 -6.48
N PRO A 68 -6.36 -2.38 -6.12
CA PRO A 68 -5.49 -3.47 -5.65
C PRO A 68 -5.99 -4.16 -4.38
N SER A 69 -6.86 -3.55 -3.57
CA SER A 69 -7.46 -4.21 -2.41
C SER A 69 -8.54 -5.24 -2.77
N THR A 70 -8.97 -5.29 -4.04
CA THR A 70 -10.02 -6.21 -4.52
C THR A 70 -9.61 -7.02 -5.75
N ASP A 71 -8.63 -6.57 -6.54
CA ASP A 71 -8.06 -7.28 -7.67
C ASP A 71 -6.66 -7.82 -7.34
N ILE A 72 -6.48 -9.14 -7.40
CA ILE A 72 -5.20 -9.78 -7.03
C ILE A 72 -4.07 -9.49 -8.03
N SER A 73 -4.39 -9.27 -9.30
CA SER A 73 -3.40 -8.95 -10.33
C SER A 73 -2.82 -7.56 -10.05
N GLU A 74 -3.69 -6.61 -9.72
CA GLU A 74 -3.29 -5.26 -9.33
C GLU A 74 -2.61 -5.22 -7.95
N ALA A 75 -3.04 -6.07 -7.00
CA ALA A 75 -2.33 -6.25 -5.73
C ALA A 75 -0.89 -6.73 -5.94
N TRP A 76 -0.66 -7.60 -6.92
CA TRP A 76 0.69 -8.07 -7.23
C TRP A 76 1.61 -6.95 -7.76
N GLU A 77 1.06 -5.97 -8.48
CA GLU A 77 1.83 -4.79 -8.88
C GLU A 77 2.35 -3.99 -7.69
N VAL A 78 1.63 -4.00 -6.56
CA VAL A 78 2.07 -3.41 -5.28
C VAL A 78 3.28 -4.16 -4.73
N VAL A 79 3.26 -5.50 -4.79
CA VAL A 79 4.40 -6.34 -4.38
C VAL A 79 5.63 -6.03 -5.24
N GLU A 80 5.45 -5.90 -6.55
CA GLU A 80 6.55 -5.53 -7.44
C GLU A 80 7.08 -4.12 -7.19
N ALA A 81 6.21 -3.18 -6.82
CA ALA A 81 6.61 -1.83 -6.44
C ALA A 81 7.46 -1.81 -5.16
N LEU A 82 7.10 -2.62 -4.15
CA LEU A 82 7.91 -2.81 -2.94
C LEU A 82 9.28 -3.42 -3.28
N LYS A 83 9.32 -4.43 -4.15
CA LYS A 83 10.57 -5.06 -4.59
C LYS A 83 11.53 -4.07 -5.23
N ARG A 84 11.03 -3.13 -6.06
CA ARG A 84 11.84 -2.05 -6.65
C ARG A 84 12.45 -1.11 -5.61
N LYS A 85 11.88 -1.05 -4.40
CA LYS A 85 12.38 -0.28 -3.25
C LYS A 85 13.29 -1.11 -2.32
N GLY A 86 13.62 -2.34 -2.69
CA GLY A 86 14.40 -3.25 -1.86
C GLY A 86 13.61 -3.92 -0.74
N LEU A 87 12.27 -3.86 -0.80
CA LEU A 87 11.37 -4.45 0.19
C LEU A 87 10.77 -5.76 -0.32
N TYR A 88 10.71 -6.77 0.52
CA TYR A 88 10.24 -8.11 0.19
C TYR A 88 9.06 -8.49 1.07
N MET A 89 8.05 -9.09 0.47
CA MET A 89 6.84 -9.48 1.17
C MET A 89 6.86 -10.98 1.45
N ALA A 90 6.74 -11.36 2.72
CA ALA A 90 6.54 -12.73 3.15
C ALA A 90 5.04 -12.97 3.33
N PHE A 91 4.57 -14.13 2.92
CA PHE A 91 3.16 -14.51 3.03
C PHE A 91 3.02 -15.85 3.74
N ALA A 92 2.00 -15.96 4.57
CA ALA A 92 1.57 -17.20 5.19
C ALA A 92 0.04 -17.26 5.15
N MET A 93 -0.51 -18.45 4.94
CA MET A 93 -1.95 -18.68 4.92
C MET A 93 -2.33 -19.61 6.07
N ASN A 94 -3.29 -19.17 6.87
CA ASN A 94 -4.00 -20.01 7.82
C ASN A 94 -5.39 -20.37 7.24
N ARG A 95 -6.13 -21.28 7.87
CA ARG A 95 -7.43 -21.79 7.34
C ARG A 95 -8.36 -20.69 6.82
N ASP A 96 -8.44 -19.55 7.51
CA ASP A 96 -9.41 -18.49 7.21
C ASP A 96 -8.78 -17.10 7.02
N THR A 97 -7.44 -17.00 7.06
CA THR A 97 -6.74 -15.71 6.99
C THR A 97 -5.48 -15.76 6.16
N TYR A 98 -5.23 -14.65 5.46
CA TYR A 98 -3.97 -14.35 4.82
C TYR A 98 -3.17 -13.44 5.73
N ASN A 99 -1.93 -13.85 6.02
CA ASN A 99 -1.02 -13.15 6.88
C ASN A 99 0.16 -12.66 6.03
N PHE A 100 0.53 -11.39 6.20
CA PHE A 100 1.68 -10.81 5.50
C PHE A 100 2.61 -10.04 6.44
N SER A 101 3.90 -10.12 6.15
CA SER A 101 4.91 -9.20 6.70
C SER A 101 5.85 -8.71 5.60
N VAL A 102 6.52 -7.59 5.86
CA VAL A 102 7.44 -6.96 4.90
C VAL A 102 8.81 -6.86 5.53
N TRP A 103 9.82 -7.18 4.75
CA TRP A 103 11.22 -7.26 5.12
C TRP A 103 12.03 -6.33 4.24
N ASP A 104 13.09 -5.74 4.79
CA ASP A 104 14.07 -5.02 3.99
C ASP A 104 15.08 -5.99 3.32
N SER A 105 15.98 -5.45 2.51
CA SER A 105 17.02 -6.24 1.83
C SER A 105 18.07 -6.85 2.77
N ASN A 106 18.12 -6.42 4.02
CA ASN A 106 19.02 -6.95 5.05
C ASN A 106 18.37 -8.07 5.87
N GLY A 107 17.09 -8.40 5.60
CA GLY A 107 16.34 -9.39 6.36
C GLY A 107 15.83 -8.86 7.70
N ILE A 108 15.64 -7.55 7.83
CA ILE A 108 14.96 -6.93 8.97
C ILE A 108 13.47 -6.86 8.66
N GLU A 109 12.65 -7.41 9.56
CA GLU A 109 11.20 -7.31 9.47
C GLU A 109 10.75 -5.89 9.82
N LEU A 110 10.13 -5.19 8.86
CA LEU A 110 9.65 -3.82 9.03
C LEU A 110 8.26 -3.76 9.68
N ILE A 111 7.51 -4.86 9.61
CA ILE A 111 6.20 -4.99 10.24
C ILE A 111 6.30 -6.05 11.33
N ILE A 112 6.47 -5.63 12.57
CA ILE A 112 6.71 -6.48 13.74
C ILE A 112 5.53 -7.46 14.01
N ASP A 113 4.35 -7.18 13.47
CA ASP A 113 3.16 -8.03 13.62
C ASP A 113 2.47 -8.27 12.28
N TRP A 114 2.14 -9.53 12.02
CA TRP A 114 1.58 -9.98 10.75
C TRP A 114 0.24 -9.29 10.47
N VAL A 115 0.11 -8.70 9.28
CA VAL A 115 -1.16 -8.15 8.81
C VAL A 115 -2.07 -9.30 8.43
N ARG A 116 -3.16 -9.50 9.18
CA ARG A 116 -4.13 -10.58 8.96
C ARG A 116 -5.40 -10.05 8.33
N CYS A 117 -5.75 -10.56 7.15
CA CYS A 117 -7.01 -10.20 6.49
C CYS A 117 -7.71 -11.44 5.90
N LYS A 118 -8.98 -11.26 5.52
CA LYS A 118 -9.79 -12.34 4.92
C LYS A 118 -9.40 -12.63 3.47
N THR A 119 -8.78 -11.68 2.79
CA THR A 119 -8.32 -11.81 1.41
C THR A 119 -6.84 -11.46 1.29
N ALA A 120 -6.17 -12.05 0.31
CA ALA A 120 -4.75 -11.78 0.06
C ALA A 120 -4.53 -10.33 -0.38
N GLN A 121 -5.40 -9.83 -1.25
CA GLN A 121 -5.37 -8.48 -1.80
C GLN A 121 -5.39 -7.40 -0.71
N GLU A 122 -6.31 -7.54 0.25
CA GLU A 122 -6.43 -6.63 1.38
C GLU A 122 -5.16 -6.65 2.24
N ALA A 123 -4.65 -7.85 2.55
CA ALA A 123 -3.47 -7.99 3.38
C ALA A 123 -2.20 -7.45 2.70
N ILE A 124 -2.03 -7.66 1.39
CA ILE A 124 -0.95 -7.08 0.59
C ILE A 124 -1.00 -5.55 0.69
N CYS A 125 -2.15 -4.94 0.42
CA CYS A 125 -2.31 -3.49 0.42
C CYS A 125 -2.00 -2.86 1.79
N LYS A 126 -2.54 -3.45 2.86
CA LYS A 126 -2.32 -2.95 4.23
C LYS A 126 -0.87 -3.14 4.67
N ALA A 127 -0.27 -4.30 4.40
CA ALA A 127 1.14 -4.55 4.70
C ALA A 127 2.06 -3.60 3.93
N ALA A 128 1.80 -3.38 2.64
CA ALA A 128 2.57 -2.45 1.83
C ALA A 128 2.52 -1.01 2.38
N LEU A 129 1.34 -0.54 2.78
CA LEU A 129 1.17 0.79 3.37
C LEU A 129 1.91 0.92 4.70
N LEU A 130 1.76 -0.07 5.58
CA LEU A 130 2.44 -0.07 6.87
C LEU A 130 3.96 -0.07 6.71
N ALA A 131 4.48 -0.84 5.75
CA ALA A 131 5.91 -0.88 5.48
C ALA A 131 6.45 0.46 4.95
N VAL A 132 5.68 1.19 4.13
CA VAL A 132 6.13 2.47 3.57
C VAL A 132 5.98 3.62 4.58
N LEU A 133 4.91 3.61 5.39
CA LEU A 133 4.62 4.68 6.35
C LEU A 133 5.31 4.48 7.72
N GLY A 134 5.68 3.24 8.06
CA GLY A 134 6.36 2.91 9.32
C GLY A 134 7.87 2.74 9.22
N ALA A 135 8.46 2.87 8.02
CA ALA A 135 9.91 2.75 7.79
C ALA A 135 10.66 4.09 7.79
N GLU A 136 10.11 5.13 8.44
CA GLU A 136 10.77 6.43 8.66
C GLU A 136 11.48 6.51 10.02
#